data_AF-A0A8E1RZW5-F1
#
_entry.id   AF-A0A8E1RZW5-F1
#
_cell.length_a   1.000
_cell.length_b   1.000
_cell.length_c   1.000
_cell.angle_alpha   90.00
_cell.angle_beta   90.00
_cell.angle_gamma   90.00
#
_symmetry.space_group_name_H-M   'P 1'
#
loop_
_entity.id
_entity.type
_entity.pdbx_description
1 polymer ?
#
loop_
_entity_poly.entity_id
_entity_poly.type
_entity_poly.pdbx_seq_one_letter_code
_entity_poly.pdbx_strand_id
1 'polypeptide(L)'
;MLRLSFLLTVILLAGCSSTPKGVDCPGEVATLYGQSLGHTEGRIFDLVNSFSVARDGVTLSSGALHSTDRFRYVPSAVTPEGFYAQRLSDKQFRLINPARNTMITWTCP
;
A
#
# COMPACT_ATOMS: atom_id res chain seq x y z
N MET A 1 -25.20 -4.18 35.32
CA MET A 1 -25.07 -4.91 34.04
C MET A 1 -24.94 -3.97 32.83
N LEU A 2 -25.76 -2.93 32.69
CA LEU A 2 -25.67 -1.96 31.56
C LEU A 2 -24.28 -1.30 31.36
N ARG A 3 -23.57 -0.99 32.46
CA ARG A 3 -22.22 -0.39 32.41
C ARG A 3 -21.15 -1.33 31.82
N LEU A 4 -21.26 -2.64 32.06
CA LEU A 4 -20.30 -3.62 31.55
C LEU A 4 -20.50 -3.84 30.04
N SER A 5 -21.76 -3.89 29.59
CA SER A 5 -22.11 -3.95 28.17
C SER A 5 -21.61 -2.74 27.40
N PHE A 6 -21.71 -1.54 27.97
CA PHE A 6 -21.21 -0.32 27.34
C PHE A 6 -19.68 -0.33 27.19
N LEU A 7 -18.96 -0.74 28.23
CA LEU A 7 -17.50 -0.92 28.20
C LEU A 7 -17.05 -1.95 27.15
N LEU A 8 -17.72 -3.10 27.05
CA LEU A 8 -17.43 -4.09 25.99
C LEU A 8 -17.65 -3.51 24.59
N THR A 9 -18.72 -2.74 24.39
CA THR A 9 -19.04 -2.15 23.08
C THR A 9 -17.96 -1.17 22.64
N VAL A 10 -17.45 -0.33 23.56
CA VAL A 10 -16.37 0.62 23.28
C VAL A 10 -15.05 -0.09 22.94
N ILE A 11 -14.72 -1.19 23.64
CA ILE A 11 -13.51 -1.98 23.37
C ILE A 11 -13.59 -2.68 22.00
N LEU A 12 -14.77 -3.23 21.65
CA LEU A 12 -15.01 -3.86 20.35
C LEU A 12 -14.88 -2.85 19.19
N LEU A 13 -15.39 -1.62 19.36
CA LEU A 13 -15.29 -0.55 18.35
C LEU A 13 -13.85 -0.04 18.18
N ALA A 14 -13.08 0.05 19.28
CA ALA A 14 -11.68 0.47 19.23
C ALA A 14 -10.78 -0.55 18.51
N GLY A 15 -11.08 -1.85 18.63
CA GLY A 15 -10.33 -2.92 17.96
C GLY A 15 -10.44 -2.91 16.44
N CYS A 16 -11.55 -2.39 15.88
CA CYS A 16 -11.73 -2.25 14.43
C CYS A 16 -11.03 -1.01 13.83
N SER A 17 -10.54 -0.09 14.67
CA SER A 17 -9.90 1.16 14.24
C SER A 17 -8.37 1.09 14.24
N SER A 18 -7.76 -0.10 14.35
CA SER A 18 -6.30 -0.20 14.29
C SER A 18 -5.82 0.11 12.87
N THR A 19 -5.38 1.36 12.65
CA THR A 19 -4.67 1.74 11.43
C THR A 19 -3.41 0.89 11.32
N PRO A 20 -3.11 0.25 10.18
CA PRO A 20 -1.91 -0.56 10.02
C PRO A 20 -0.68 0.24 10.41
N LYS A 21 0.22 -0.38 11.18
CA LYS A 21 1.52 0.22 11.45
C LYS A 21 2.28 0.26 10.12
N GLY A 22 2.63 1.45 9.66
CA GLY A 22 3.45 1.58 8.45
C GLY A 22 4.81 0.90 8.65
N VAL A 23 5.34 0.33 7.58
CA VAL A 23 6.65 -0.36 7.55
C VAL A 23 7.56 0.38 6.59
N ASP A 24 8.79 0.68 7.02
CA ASP A 24 9.78 1.28 6.14
C ASP A 24 10.35 0.19 5.22
N CYS A 25 10.23 0.39 3.91
CA CYS A 25 10.58 -0.60 2.92
C CYS A 25 11.59 0.00 1.93
N PRO A 26 12.73 -0.64 1.67
CA PRO A 26 13.62 -0.26 0.57
C PRO A 26 12.91 -0.42 -0.76
N GLY A 27 13.15 0.53 -1.67
CA GLY A 27 12.57 0.58 -3.00
C GLY A 27 13.64 0.61 -4.08
N GLU A 28 13.42 -0.13 -5.16
CA GLU A 28 14.19 0.01 -6.40
C GLU A 28 13.42 0.88 -7.37
N VAL A 29 14.08 1.91 -7.92
CA VAL A 29 13.56 2.74 -8.99
C VAL A 29 14.11 2.20 -10.30
N ALA A 30 13.25 1.91 -11.26
CA ALA A 30 13.64 1.42 -12.59
C ALA A 30 12.80 2.07 -13.69
N THR A 31 13.26 1.98 -14.94
CA THR A 31 12.42 2.25 -16.09
C THR A 31 11.34 1.19 -16.23
N LEU A 32 10.31 1.41 -17.06
CA LEU A 32 9.28 0.39 -17.31
C LEU A 32 9.86 -0.89 -17.96
N TYR A 33 11.04 -0.78 -18.56
CA TYR A 33 11.77 -1.89 -19.19
C TYR A 33 12.76 -2.58 -18.23
N GLY A 34 12.79 -2.19 -16.95
CA GLY A 34 13.62 -2.82 -15.92
C GLY A 34 15.05 -2.31 -15.83
N GLN A 35 15.40 -1.21 -16.52
CA GLN A 35 16.70 -0.58 -16.32
C GLN A 35 16.70 0.14 -14.97
N SER A 36 17.57 -0.26 -14.05
CA SER A 36 17.69 0.36 -12.73
C SER A 36 18.12 1.83 -12.86
N LEU A 37 17.46 2.70 -12.11
CA LEU A 37 17.70 4.14 -12.00
C LEU A 37 18.19 4.53 -10.60
N GLY A 38 18.23 3.58 -9.66
CA GLY A 38 18.69 3.78 -8.30
C GLY A 38 17.73 3.21 -7.25
N HIS A 39 17.91 3.65 -6.02
CA HIS A 39 17.13 3.20 -4.87
C HIS A 39 16.42 4.35 -4.17
N THR A 40 15.38 4.01 -3.44
CA THR A 40 14.58 4.93 -2.62
C THR A 40 14.12 4.19 -1.37
N GLU A 41 13.49 4.90 -0.44
CA GLU A 41 12.75 4.29 0.67
C GLU A 41 11.32 4.80 0.63
N GLY A 42 10.40 4.00 1.16
CA GLY A 42 9.01 4.41 1.31
C GLY A 42 8.40 3.70 2.50
N ARG A 43 7.55 4.41 3.24
CA ARG A 43 6.79 3.81 4.33
C ARG A 43 5.46 3.28 3.80
N ILE A 44 5.30 1.97 3.80
CA ILE A 44 4.10 1.28 3.29
C ILE A 44 3.10 1.06 4.41
N PHE A 45 1.85 1.43 4.18
CA PHE A 45 0.71 1.09 5.04
C PHE A 45 -0.20 0.16 4.25
N ASP A 46 -0.27 -1.11 4.65
CA ASP A 46 -1.03 -2.13 3.92
C ASP A 46 -2.38 -2.41 4.59
N LEU A 47 -3.46 -2.23 3.85
CA LEU A 47 -4.83 -2.58 4.22
C LEU A 47 -5.31 -3.76 3.37
N VAL A 48 -6.42 -4.38 3.76
CA VAL A 48 -6.95 -5.57 3.06
C VAL A 48 -7.17 -5.30 1.57
N ASN A 49 -7.79 -4.17 1.22
CA ASN A 49 -8.21 -3.84 -0.14
C ASN A 49 -7.52 -2.60 -0.74
N SER A 50 -6.51 -2.06 -0.07
CA SER A 50 -5.75 -0.88 -0.51
C SER A 50 -4.40 -0.83 0.19
N PHE A 51 -3.48 -0.01 -0.31
CA PHE A 51 -2.26 0.33 0.40
C PHE A 51 -1.92 1.80 0.15
N SER A 52 -1.09 2.37 1.00
CA SER A 52 -0.49 3.68 0.73
C SER A 52 1.01 3.65 0.94
N VAL A 53 1.69 4.55 0.23
CA VAL A 53 3.13 4.77 0.35
C VAL A 53 3.38 6.22 0.74
N ALA A 54 4.09 6.43 1.84
CA ALA A 54 4.56 7.75 2.27
C ALA A 54 6.05 7.91 1.99
N ARG A 55 6.42 9.00 1.32
CA ARG A 55 7.79 9.36 0.97
C ARG A 55 7.92 10.87 0.79
N ASP A 56 9.02 11.47 1.25
CA ASP A 56 9.32 12.90 1.08
C ASP A 56 8.18 13.84 1.53
N GLY A 57 7.46 13.46 2.59
CA GLY A 57 6.30 14.22 3.11
C GLY A 57 5.02 14.09 2.27
N VAL A 58 5.01 13.26 1.22
CA VAL A 58 3.85 12.98 0.37
C VAL A 58 3.37 11.56 0.60
N THR A 59 2.07 11.38 0.78
CA THR A 59 1.42 10.07 0.88
C THR A 59 0.57 9.84 -0.34
N LEU A 60 0.83 8.75 -1.06
CA LEU A 60 0.05 8.32 -2.20
C LEU A 60 -0.74 7.07 -1.84
N SER A 61 -2.05 7.10 -2.09
CA SER A 61 -2.96 5.97 -1.87
C SER A 61 -3.16 5.20 -3.18
N SER A 62 -3.14 3.86 -3.12
CA SER A 62 -3.50 3.03 -4.27
C SER A 62 -4.97 3.21 -4.67
N GLY A 63 -5.83 3.65 -3.74
CA GLY A 63 -7.28 3.47 -3.88
C GLY A 63 -7.68 2.00 -3.70
N ALA A 64 -8.94 1.69 -3.99
CA ALA A 64 -9.47 0.33 -3.88
C ALA A 64 -8.88 -0.56 -4.98
N LEU A 65 -8.22 -1.65 -4.59
CA LEU A 65 -7.66 -2.63 -5.51
C LEU A 65 -8.79 -3.40 -6.21
N HIS A 66 -8.68 -3.57 -7.53
CA HIS A 66 -9.70 -4.20 -8.37
C HIS A 66 -10.00 -5.67 -8.02
N SER A 67 -9.03 -6.37 -7.43
CA SER A 67 -9.20 -7.74 -6.96
C SER A 67 -8.37 -7.93 -5.70
N THR A 68 -8.90 -8.68 -4.73
CA THR A 68 -8.15 -9.20 -3.58
C THR A 68 -7.76 -10.67 -3.75
N ASP A 69 -8.25 -11.34 -4.80
CA ASP A 69 -7.87 -12.71 -5.13
C ASP A 69 -6.52 -12.72 -5.85
N ARG A 70 -5.46 -12.80 -5.04
CA ARG A 70 -4.06 -12.84 -5.45
C ARG A 70 -3.67 -14.11 -6.22
N PHE A 71 -4.50 -15.15 -6.22
CA PHE A 71 -4.22 -16.38 -6.98
C PHE A 71 -4.64 -16.28 -8.44
N ARG A 72 -5.53 -15.34 -8.77
CA ARG A 72 -6.02 -15.11 -10.14
C ARG A 72 -5.48 -13.86 -10.78
N TYR A 73 -5.27 -12.80 -9.99
CA TYR A 73 -4.88 -11.49 -10.48
C TYR A 73 -3.82 -10.87 -9.58
N VAL A 74 -3.02 -9.95 -10.13
CA VAL A 74 -2.23 -9.01 -9.32
C VAL A 74 -3.18 -7.92 -8.82
N PRO A 75 -3.43 -7.82 -7.49
CA PRO A 75 -4.24 -6.73 -6.94
C PRO A 75 -3.66 -5.37 -7.34
N SER A 76 -4.46 -4.55 -7.99
CA SER A 76 -3.99 -3.30 -8.59
C SER A 76 -5.10 -2.26 -8.72
N ALA A 77 -4.72 -1.00 -8.87
CA ALA A 77 -5.60 0.14 -9.06
C ALA A 77 -4.89 1.28 -9.78
N VAL A 78 -5.65 2.14 -10.43
CA VAL A 78 -5.15 3.42 -10.96
C VAL A 78 -5.48 4.52 -9.96
N THR A 79 -4.46 5.24 -9.50
CA THR A 79 -4.63 6.31 -8.52
C THR A 79 -5.21 7.57 -9.17
N PRO A 80 -5.83 8.49 -8.40
CA PRO A 80 -6.34 9.76 -8.94
C PRO A 80 -5.28 10.59 -9.66
N GLU A 81 -4.02 10.47 -9.25
CA GLU A 81 -2.87 11.15 -9.85
C GLU A 81 -2.33 10.45 -11.11
N GLY A 82 -2.94 9.33 -11.52
CA GLY A 82 -2.62 8.61 -12.76
C GLY A 82 -1.51 7.57 -12.63
N PHE A 83 -1.12 7.19 -11.42
CA PHE A 83 -0.18 6.08 -11.23
C PHE A 83 -0.92 4.75 -11.29
N TYR A 84 -0.22 3.71 -11.77
CA TYR A 84 -0.71 2.34 -11.66
C TYR A 84 -0.04 1.66 -10.46
N ALA A 85 -0.84 1.41 -9.41
CA ALA A 85 -0.43 0.82 -8.15
C ALA A 85 -0.72 -0.69 -8.15
N GLN A 86 0.24 -1.49 -7.68
CA GLN A 86 0.13 -2.94 -7.65
C GLN A 86 0.64 -3.51 -6.32
N ARG A 87 -0.06 -4.49 -5.76
CA ARG A 87 0.43 -5.34 -4.68
C ARG A 87 0.88 -6.67 -5.31
N LEU A 88 2.18 -6.88 -5.39
CA LEU A 88 2.78 -8.06 -6.04
C LEU A 88 2.80 -9.26 -5.11
N SER A 89 2.98 -9.01 -3.81
CA SER A 89 2.87 -10.00 -2.75
C SER A 89 2.40 -9.32 -1.45
N ASP A 90 2.40 -10.05 -0.35
CA ASP A 90 2.23 -9.51 1.01
C ASP A 90 3.38 -8.59 1.45
N LYS A 91 4.50 -8.59 0.73
CA LYS A 91 5.70 -7.80 1.04
C LYS A 91 6.19 -6.90 -0.09
N GLN A 92 5.63 -7.05 -1.30
CA GLN A 92 6.08 -6.30 -2.47
C GLN A 92 4.98 -5.43 -3.02
N PHE A 93 5.29 -4.14 -3.14
CA PHE A 93 4.37 -3.10 -3.60
C PHE A 93 5.05 -2.33 -4.73
N ARG A 94 4.30 -2.03 -5.78
CA ARG A 94 4.83 -1.34 -6.94
C ARG A 94 3.95 -0.16 -7.32
N LEU A 95 4.60 0.95 -7.66
CA LEU A 95 3.97 2.13 -8.22
C LEU A 95 4.59 2.44 -9.56
N ILE A 96 3.77 2.56 -10.59
CA ILE A 96 4.19 2.79 -11.97
C ILE A 96 3.69 4.18 -12.40
N ASN A 97 4.62 5.01 -12.87
CA ASN A 97 4.32 6.28 -13.53
C ASN A 97 4.58 6.13 -15.05
N PRO A 98 3.55 5.83 -15.85
CA PRO A 98 3.74 5.62 -17.28
C PRO A 98 4.21 6.89 -18.00
N ALA A 99 3.74 8.06 -17.58
CA ALA A 99 4.11 9.34 -18.19
C ALA A 99 5.60 9.68 -18.04
N ARG A 100 6.27 9.13 -17.02
CA ARG A 100 7.70 9.35 -16.76
C ARG A 100 8.59 8.15 -17.11
N ASN A 101 8.01 7.08 -17.67
CA ASN A 101 8.72 5.81 -17.90
C ASN A 101 9.43 5.30 -16.63
N THR A 102 8.78 5.39 -15.47
CA THR A 102 9.36 4.94 -14.19
C THR A 102 8.44 4.00 -13.45
N MET A 103 9.05 3.06 -12.74
CA MET A 103 8.40 2.24 -11.73
C MET A 103 9.26 2.20 -10.47
N ILE A 104 8.61 2.09 -9.32
CA ILE A 104 9.25 1.88 -8.03
C ILE A 104 8.68 0.59 -7.44
N THR A 105 9.55 -0.33 -7.03
CA THR A 105 9.15 -1.55 -6.34
C THR A 105 9.73 -1.55 -4.94
N TRP A 106 8.87 -1.45 -3.92
CA TRP A 106 9.25 -1.57 -2.52
C TRP A 106 9.13 -3.02 -2.05
N THR A 107 10.14 -3.50 -1.33
CA THR A 107 10.16 -4.82 -0.71
C THR A 107 10.29 -4.66 0.80
N CYS A 108 9.28 -5.06 1.54
CA CYS A 108 9.20 -4.94 2.99
C CYS A 108 9.77 -6.20 3.70
N PRO A 109 10.29 -6.06 4.95
CA PRO A 109 10.85 -7.16 5.73
C PRO A 109 9.85 -8.28 6.10
#